data_AF-A0A8T3PLE2-F1
#
_entry.id   AF-A0A8T3PLE2-F1
#
_cell.length_a   1.000
_cell.length_b   1.000
_cell.length_c   1.000
_cell.angle_alpha   90.00
_cell.angle_beta   90.00
_cell.angle_gamma   90.00
#
_symmetry.space_group_name_H-M   'P 1'
#
loop_
_entity.id
_entity.type
_entity.pdbx_description
1 polymer ?
#
loop_
_entity_poly.entity_id
_entity_poly.type
_entity_poly.pdbx_seq_one_letter_code
_entity_poly.pdbx_strand_id
1 'polypeptide(L)'
;LGFKHEGKLDRFEIIRVHDGFTIDLVEANPKDQIHYAFCMGRRSFNEIHSRLKRLNIPFGNGPHSRDNAQPPAEWAGAKGMADALYFDDPSEHIIEIRTYEADEP
;
A
#
# COMPACT_ATOMS: atom_id res chain seq x y z
N LEU A 1 3.31 1.30 5.48
CA LEU A 1 3.03 -0.13 5.30
C LEU A 1 3.56 -1.04 6.41
N GLY A 2 4.42 -0.57 7.34
CA GLY A 2 4.97 -1.43 8.40
C GLY A 2 6.20 -2.25 7.97
N PHE A 3 6.65 -2.05 6.73
CA PHE A 3 7.91 -2.58 6.21
C PHE A 3 9.12 -1.95 6.88
N LYS A 4 10.25 -2.65 6.81
CA LYS A 4 11.51 -2.23 7.44
C LYS A 4 12.36 -1.47 6.44
N HIS A 5 12.80 -0.27 6.83
CA HIS A 5 13.86 0.45 6.12
C HIS A 5 15.21 -0.10 6.59
N GLU A 6 15.98 -0.70 5.69
CA GLU A 6 17.26 -1.37 6.00
C GLU A 6 18.48 -0.45 5.83
N GLY A 7 18.24 0.83 5.51
CA GLY A 7 19.26 1.84 5.27
C GLY A 7 19.53 2.06 3.79
N LYS A 8 20.68 2.64 3.50
CA LYS A 8 21.07 3.10 2.17
C LYS A 8 22.17 2.21 1.58
N LEU A 9 22.00 1.83 0.31
CA LEU A 9 23.01 1.15 -0.50
C LEU A 9 23.27 1.98 -1.75
N ASP A 10 24.44 2.62 -1.82
CA ASP A 10 24.78 3.58 -2.88
C ASP A 10 23.68 4.66 -3.03
N ARG A 11 22.96 4.70 -4.16
CA ARG A 11 21.88 5.66 -4.42
C ARG A 11 20.49 5.19 -3.99
N PHE A 12 20.38 3.99 -3.41
CA PHE A 12 19.11 3.36 -3.09
C PHE A 12 18.80 3.38 -1.60
N GLU A 13 17.57 3.73 -1.23
CA GLU A 13 17.00 3.47 0.09
C GLU A 13 16.28 2.11 0.05
N ILE A 14 16.71 1.17 0.90
CA ILE A 14 16.27 -0.23 0.82
C ILE A 14 15.08 -0.47 1.76
N ILE A 15 13.93 -0.86 1.20
CA ILE A 15 12.73 -1.23 1.94
C ILE A 15 12.52 -2.74 1.87
N ARG A 16 12.66 -3.44 3.00
CA ARG A 16 12.36 -4.87 3.13
C ARG A 16 10.86 -5.08 3.35
N VAL A 17 10.23 -5.70 2.37
CA VAL A 17 8.81 -6.10 2.44
C VAL A 17 8.68 -7.45 3.15
N HIS A 18 9.50 -8.43 2.76
CA HIS A 18 9.68 -9.72 3.45
C HIS A 18 11.03 -10.35 3.04
N ASP A 19 11.41 -11.49 3.62
CA ASP A 19 12.74 -12.09 3.46
C ASP A 19 13.19 -12.32 2.01
N GLY A 20 12.24 -12.51 1.09
CA GLY A 20 12.49 -12.73 -0.33
C GLY A 20 12.28 -11.51 -1.24
N PHE A 21 11.89 -10.34 -0.71
CA PHE A 21 11.54 -9.18 -1.53
C PHE A 21 11.92 -7.84 -0.88
N THR A 22 12.64 -7.01 -1.64
CA THR A 22 12.93 -5.61 -1.32
C THR A 22 12.39 -4.69 -2.40
N ILE A 23 12.13 -3.45 -2.01
CA ILE A 23 11.91 -2.32 -2.92
C ILE A 23 13.06 -1.35 -2.68
N ASP A 24 13.82 -1.09 -3.74
CA ASP A 24 14.99 -0.23 -3.70
C ASP A 24 14.60 1.12 -4.30
N LEU A 25 14.36 2.11 -3.43
CA LEU A 25 13.92 3.44 -3.84
C LEU A 25 15.12 4.26 -4.29
N VAL A 26 15.03 4.88 -5.47
CA VAL A 26 16.05 5.82 -5.97
C VAL A 26 15.45 7.20 -6.13
N GLU A 27 16.20 8.24 -5.77
CA GLU A 27 15.81 9.62 -6.02
C GLU A 27 15.75 9.88 -7.54
N ALA A 28 14.56 10.12 -8.06
CA ALA A 28 14.30 10.32 -9.48
C ALA A 28 13.03 11.15 -9.68
N ASN A 29 12.85 11.65 -10.91
CA ASN A 29 11.57 12.18 -11.38
C ASN A 29 10.90 11.10 -12.25
N PRO A 30 10.04 10.24 -11.69
CA PRO A 30 9.40 9.18 -12.46
C PRO A 30 8.53 9.79 -13.57
N LYS A 31 8.57 9.17 -14.75
CA LYS A 31 7.73 9.57 -15.89
C LYS A 31 6.44 8.74 -15.99
N ASP A 32 6.46 7.57 -15.38
CA ASP A 32 5.36 6.62 -15.40
C ASP A 32 4.83 6.39 -13.99
N GLN A 33 3.51 6.30 -13.87
CA GLN A 33 2.85 5.85 -12.66
C GLN A 33 2.90 4.32 -12.60
N ILE A 34 3.45 3.77 -11.52
CA ILE A 34 3.46 2.34 -11.24
C ILE A 34 2.40 2.01 -10.20
N HIS A 35 1.75 0.86 -10.33
CA HIS A 35 0.79 0.35 -9.36
C HIS A 35 1.40 -0.83 -8.58
N TYR A 36 1.56 -0.65 -7.26
CA TYR A 36 2.04 -1.68 -6.33
C TYR A 36 0.91 -2.17 -5.42
N ALA A 37 0.53 -3.44 -5.54
CA ALA A 37 -0.48 -4.06 -4.71
C ALA A 37 0.12 -5.04 -3.69
N PHE A 38 -0.14 -4.80 -2.40
CA PHE A 38 0.38 -5.59 -1.29
C PHE A 38 -0.73 -6.38 -0.60
N CYS A 39 -0.59 -7.70 -0.60
CA CYS A 39 -1.42 -8.59 0.22
C CYS A 39 -0.85 -8.69 1.63
N MET A 40 -1.70 -8.50 2.64
CA MET A 40 -1.33 -8.58 4.05
C MET A 40 -2.46 -9.14 4.90
N GLY A 41 -2.17 -9.48 6.15
CA GLY A 41 -3.19 -9.93 7.10
C GLY A 41 -4.11 -8.78 7.54
N ARG A 42 -5.30 -9.16 8.05
CA ARG A 42 -6.37 -8.25 8.47
C ARG A 42 -5.90 -7.23 9.49
N ARG A 43 -5.11 -7.67 10.48
CA ARG A 43 -4.55 -6.77 11.50
C ARG A 43 -3.71 -5.65 10.88
N SER A 44 -2.75 -5.98 10.03
CA SER A 44 -1.88 -4.99 9.38
C SER A 44 -2.66 -4.07 8.46
N PHE A 45 -3.64 -4.61 7.73
CA PHE A 45 -4.55 -3.83 6.89
C PHE A 45 -5.29 -2.75 7.72
N ASN A 46 -5.90 -3.15 8.84
CA ASN A 46 -6.62 -2.25 9.73
C ASN A 46 -5.71 -1.20 10.40
N GLU A 47 -4.50 -1.60 10.81
CA GLU A 47 -3.50 -0.70 11.37
C GLU A 47 -3.08 0.37 10.36
N ILE A 48 -2.89 0.01 9.08
CA ILE A 48 -2.53 0.95 8.01
C ILE A 48 -3.70 1.88 7.71
N HIS A 49 -4.92 1.37 7.57
CA HIS A 49 -6.12 2.22 7.38
C HIS A 49 -6.25 3.26 8.49
N SER A 50 -6.06 2.85 9.74
CA SER A 50 -6.08 3.75 10.90
C SER A 50 -4.93 4.77 10.86
N ARG A 51 -3.75 4.36 10.38
CA ARG A 51 -2.59 5.25 10.23
C ARG A 51 -2.80 6.29 9.12
N LEU A 52 -3.40 5.92 7.99
CA LEU A 52 -3.74 6.85 6.91
C LEU A 52 -4.64 7.98 7.42
N LYS A 53 -5.70 7.62 8.15
CA LYS A 53 -6.59 8.59 8.83
C LYS A 53 -5.84 9.49 9.81
N ARG A 54 -5.04 8.89 10.71
CA ARG A 54 -4.30 9.64 11.75
C ARG A 54 -3.30 10.64 11.17
N LEU A 55 -2.69 10.31 10.03
CA LEU A 55 -1.68 11.14 9.37
C LEU A 55 -2.27 12.07 8.30
N ASN A 56 -3.60 12.07 8.11
CA ASN A 56 -4.29 12.79 7.05
C ASN A 56 -3.70 12.50 5.64
N ILE A 57 -3.30 11.25 5.41
CA ILE A 57 -2.87 10.81 4.07
C ILE A 57 -4.14 10.49 3.28
N PRO A 58 -4.37 11.11 2.11
CA PRO A 58 -5.51 10.79 1.26
C PRO A 58 -5.53 9.30 0.92
N PHE A 59 -6.71 8.70 1.01
CA PHE A 59 -6.95 7.30 0.66
C PHE A 59 -8.36 7.15 0.11
N GLY A 60 -8.63 6.04 -0.53
CA GLY A 60 -9.96 5.72 -0.98
C GLY A 60 -10.15 4.25 -1.31
N ASN A 61 -11.38 3.93 -1.69
CA ASN A 61 -11.85 2.56 -1.80
C ASN A 61 -11.89 2.04 -3.24
N GLY A 62 -11.20 2.67 -4.18
CA GLY A 62 -11.14 2.21 -5.56
C GLY A 62 -9.94 2.75 -6.34
N PRO A 63 -9.53 2.07 -7.43
CA PRO A 63 -8.34 2.43 -8.21
C PRO A 63 -8.45 3.81 -8.89
N HIS A 64 -9.69 4.27 -9.13
CA HIS A 64 -9.99 5.58 -9.73
C HIS A 64 -10.52 6.60 -8.71
N SER A 65 -10.57 6.24 -7.43
CA SER A 65 -11.14 7.05 -6.36
C SER A 65 -10.30 6.88 -5.10
N ARG A 66 -9.04 7.33 -5.20
CA ARG A 66 -7.95 7.06 -4.24
C ARG A 66 -7.83 8.09 -3.12
N ASP A 67 -8.72 9.08 -3.09
CA ASP A 67 -8.74 10.19 -2.14
C ASP A 67 -10.14 10.47 -1.56
N ASN A 68 -11.11 9.61 -1.84
CA ASN A 68 -12.52 9.81 -1.47
C ASN A 68 -12.84 9.52 0.01
N ALA A 69 -11.84 9.11 0.79
CA ALA A 69 -11.91 8.76 2.21
C ALA A 69 -13.00 7.72 2.56
N GLN A 70 -13.45 6.93 1.59
CA GLN A 70 -14.44 5.87 1.80
C GLN A 70 -13.81 4.65 2.48
N PRO A 71 -14.59 3.89 3.27
CA PRO A 71 -14.11 2.65 3.87
C PRO A 71 -13.70 1.63 2.79
N PRO A 72 -12.87 0.62 3.14
CA PRO A 72 -12.51 -0.47 2.24
C PRO A 72 -13.69 -1.01 1.45
N ALA A 73 -13.43 -1.39 0.20
CA ALA A 73 -14.40 -2.07 -0.64
C ALA A 73 -13.77 -3.32 -1.25
N GLU A 74 -14.61 -4.27 -1.64
CA GLU A 74 -14.15 -5.51 -2.27
C GLU A 74 -13.74 -5.26 -3.72
N TRP A 75 -12.53 -5.70 -4.07
CA TRP A 75 -12.02 -5.70 -5.44
C TRP A 75 -11.41 -7.05 -5.82
N ALA A 76 -11.60 -7.43 -7.08
CA ALA A 76 -10.96 -8.61 -7.64
C ALA A 76 -9.42 -8.46 -7.59
N GLY A 77 -8.72 -9.54 -7.29
CA GLY A 77 -7.28 -9.64 -7.46
C GLY A 77 -6.82 -11.09 -7.52
N ALA A 78 -5.53 -11.33 -7.31
CA ALA A 78 -4.88 -12.61 -7.64
C ALA A 78 -5.50 -13.86 -6.99
N LYS A 79 -6.11 -13.74 -5.80
CA LYS A 79 -6.77 -14.84 -5.07
C LYS A 79 -8.30 -14.68 -4.96
N GLY A 80 -8.92 -13.86 -5.80
CA GLY A 80 -10.36 -13.57 -5.77
C GLY A 80 -10.69 -12.18 -5.21
N MET A 81 -11.92 -12.02 -4.71
CA MET A 81 -12.37 -10.78 -4.06
C MET A 81 -11.67 -10.59 -2.72
N ALA A 82 -11.34 -9.34 -2.42
CA ALA A 82 -10.63 -8.95 -1.20
C ALA A 82 -10.98 -7.52 -0.84
N ASP A 83 -11.03 -7.20 0.44
CA ASP A 83 -11.05 -5.80 0.87
C ASP A 83 -9.77 -5.11 0.42
N ALA A 84 -9.93 -3.95 -0.20
CA ALA A 84 -8.82 -3.15 -0.69
C ALA A 84 -8.98 -1.67 -0.33
N LEU A 85 -7.83 -1.01 -0.19
CA LEU A 85 -7.69 0.43 -0.07
C LEU A 85 -6.57 0.90 -0.99
N TYR A 86 -6.75 2.08 -1.55
CA TYR A 86 -5.84 2.70 -2.50
C TYR A 86 -5.42 4.07 -1.99
N PHE A 87 -4.16 4.45 -2.24
CA PHE A 87 -3.62 5.78 -1.98
C PHE A 87 -2.39 6.01 -2.84
N ASP A 88 -2.01 7.27 -3.03
CA ASP A 88 -0.83 7.63 -3.80
C ASP A 88 0.38 7.83 -2.87
N ASP A 89 1.56 7.41 -3.33
CA ASP A 89 2.82 7.78 -2.68
C ASP A 89 3.24 9.22 -3.06
N PRO A 90 4.29 9.79 -2.46
CA PRO A 90 4.74 11.15 -2.78
C PRO A 90 5.18 11.37 -4.23
N SER A 91 5.42 10.29 -4.98
CA SER A 91 5.80 10.29 -6.39
C SER A 91 4.63 9.91 -7.31
N GLU A 92 3.41 9.93 -6.78
CA GLU A 92 2.16 9.62 -7.48
C GLU A 92 2.06 8.16 -7.97
N HIS A 93 2.85 7.24 -7.41
CA HIS A 93 2.63 5.80 -7.61
C HIS A 93 1.41 5.33 -6.83
N ILE A 94 0.63 4.42 -7.44
CA ILE A 94 -0.56 3.87 -6.81
C ILE A 94 -0.12 2.76 -5.85
N ILE A 95 -0.52 2.89 -4.59
CA ILE A 95 -0.35 1.87 -3.58
C ILE A 95 -1.72 1.26 -3.27
N GLU A 96 -1.87 -0.03 -3.53
CA GLU A 96 -2.99 -0.83 -3.07
C GLU A 96 -2.55 -1.68 -1.88
N ILE A 97 -3.31 -1.64 -0.80
CA ILE A 97 -3.25 -2.68 0.25
C ILE A 97 -4.51 -3.52 0.15
N ARG A 98 -4.38 -4.82 0.31
CA ARG A 98 -5.52 -5.74 0.32
C ARG A 98 -5.38 -6.87 1.32
N THR A 99 -6.51 -7.41 1.74
CA THR A 99 -6.59 -8.58 2.62
C THR A 99 -7.69 -9.54 2.18
N TYR A 100 -7.36 -10.83 2.18
CA TYR A 100 -8.29 -11.93 1.90
C TYR A 100 -8.85 -12.56 3.17
N GLU A 101 -8.36 -12.13 4.33
CA GLU A 101 -8.84 -12.60 5.63
C GLU A 101 -10.16 -11.89 5.94
N ALA A 102 -11.16 -12.61 6.45
CA ALA A 102 -12.39 -12.00 6.95
C ALA A 102 -12.07 -11.02 8.10
N ASP A 103 -12.99 -10.11 8.40
CA ASP A 103 -12.92 -9.37 9.66
C ASP A 103 -13.00 -10.35 10.84
N GLU A 104 -12.15 -10.15 11.85
CA GLU A 104 -12.27 -10.90 13.10
C GLU A 104 -13.57 -10.48 13.81
N PRO A 105 -14.35 -11.43 14.37
CA PRO A 105 -15.60 -11.15 15.07
C PRO A 105 -15.42 -10.36 16.37
#